data_AF-A0A134B368-F1
#
_entry.id   AF-A0A134B368-F1
#
_cell.length_a   1.000
_cell.length_b   1.000
_cell.length_c   1.000
_cell.angle_alpha   90.00
_cell.angle_beta   90.00
_cell.angle_gamma   90.00
#
_symmetry.space_group_name_H-M   'P 1'
#
loop_
_entity.id
_entity.type
_entity.pdbx_description
1 polymer ?
#
loop_
_entity_poly.entity_id
_entity_poly.type
_entity_poly.pdbx_seq_one_letter_code
_entity_poly.pdbx_strand_id
1 'polypeptide(L)'
;MKKTLYYSVRLKSLTDISMKAYCAVCFDGSKDIIPKSCVLRRDNEVVKADAYWIAAWILSKKNLQYSDKKKVWADEKGRMLPNIKVERYVPEHIDAVESNELKELKR
;
A
#
# COMPACT_ATOMS: atom_id res chain seq x y z
N MET A 1 5.10 -18.45 0.42
CA MET A 1 5.90 -17.21 0.31
C MET A 1 5.44 -16.23 1.37
N LYS A 2 6.32 -15.79 2.27
CA LYS A 2 6.00 -14.76 3.26
C LYS A 2 6.07 -13.41 2.54
N LYS A 3 5.04 -12.59 2.69
CA LYS A 3 4.97 -11.25 2.12
C LYS A 3 4.78 -10.25 3.24
N THR A 4 5.45 -9.10 3.14
CA THR A 4 5.35 -8.02 4.12
C THR A 4 4.72 -6.81 3.45
N LEU A 5 3.76 -6.18 4.13
CA LEU A 5 3.14 -4.94 3.70
C LEU A 5 4.00 -3.75 4.11
N TYR A 6 4.23 -2.83 3.18
CA TYR A 6 4.94 -1.57 3.41
C TYR A 6 4.04 -0.40 3.04
N TYR A 7 4.14 0.68 3.81
CA TYR A 7 3.55 1.98 3.50
C TYR A 7 4.62 2.97 3.08
N SER A 8 4.27 3.87 2.16
CA SER A 8 5.10 5.03 1.84
C SER A 8 4.88 6.11 2.89
N VAL A 9 5.88 6.27 3.75
CA VAL A 9 5.85 7.23 4.86
C VAL A 9 6.69 8.44 4.48
N ARG A 10 6.05 9.61 4.46
CA ARG A 10 6.74 10.90 4.25
C ARG A 10 7.35 11.35 5.56
N LEU A 11 8.65 11.57 5.55
CA LEU A 11 9.41 12.01 6.71
C LEU A 11 10.09 13.34 6.38
N LYS A 12 10.25 14.17 7.41
CA LYS A 12 11.09 15.36 7.34
C LYS A 12 12.57 14.96 7.25
N SER A 13 12.98 13.93 7.99
CA SER A 13 14.30 13.33 7.88
C SER A 13 14.30 11.89 8.39
N LEU A 14 15.23 11.09 7.86
CA LEU A 14 15.54 9.75 8.35
C LEU A 14 17.05 9.66 8.57
N THR A 15 17.48 9.71 9.82
CA THR A 15 18.91 9.80 10.19
C THR A 15 19.42 8.48 10.72
N ASP A 16 20.59 8.03 10.26
CA ASP A 16 21.29 6.88 10.83
C ASP A 16 21.81 7.22 12.23
N ILE A 17 21.36 6.48 13.24
CA ILE A 17 21.76 6.70 14.65
C ILE A 17 22.55 5.54 15.23
N SER A 18 22.45 4.35 14.63
CA SER A 18 23.19 3.16 15.07
C SER A 18 23.20 2.12 13.96
N MET A 19 24.04 1.09 14.11
CA MET A 19 24.07 -0.03 13.17
C MET A 19 22.70 -0.66 12.90
N LYS A 20 21.77 -0.61 13.86
CA LYS A 20 20.48 -1.32 13.79
C LYS A 20 19.27 -0.42 13.66
N ALA A 21 19.41 0.90 13.76
CA ALA A 21 18.26 1.80 13.80
C ALA A 21 18.47 3.14 13.11
N TYR A 22 17.36 3.68 12.62
CA TYR A 22 17.21 5.05 12.15
C TYR A 22 16.37 5.87 13.14
N CYS A 23 16.63 7.17 13.23
CA CYS A 23 15.74 8.15 13.83
C CYS A 23 14.88 8.77 12.72
N ALA A 24 13.57 8.54 12.78
CA ALA A 24 12.61 9.12 11.87
C ALA A 24 11.98 10.37 12.50
N VAL A 25 11.94 11.46 11.73
CA VAL A 25 11.32 12.72 12.13
C VAL A 25 10.18 13.04 11.15
N CYS A 26 8.96 13.22 11.66
CA CYS A 26 7.80 13.62 10.89
C CYS A 26 7.72 15.15 10.72
N PHE A 27 6.83 15.61 9.83
CA PHE A 27 6.65 17.04 9.57
C PHE A 27 5.94 17.80 10.70
N ASP A 28 5.17 17.10 11.53
CA ASP A 28 4.54 17.60 12.75
C ASP A 28 5.52 17.75 13.92
N GLY A 29 6.77 17.29 13.77
CA GLY A 29 7.79 17.30 14.80
C GLY A 29 7.85 16.04 15.67
N SER A 30 6.94 15.08 15.47
CA SER A 30 7.03 13.77 16.13
C SER A 30 8.27 13.01 15.67
N LYS A 31 8.86 12.24 16.59
CA LYS A 31 10.12 11.51 16.36
C LYS A 31 10.03 10.12 16.98
N ASP A 32 10.55 9.13 16.26
CA ASP A 32 10.65 7.78 16.78
C ASP A 32 11.82 7.02 16.13
N ILE A 33 12.23 5.93 16.78
CA ILE A 33 13.30 5.05 16.35
C ILE A 33 12.72 3.89 15.56
N ILE A 34 13.23 3.67 14.35
CA ILE A 34 12.80 2.58 13.46
C ILE A 34 13.99 1.62 13.21
N PRO A 35 13.81 0.30 13.38
CA PRO A 35 14.83 -0.66 13.01
C PRO A 35 15.14 -0.62 11.51
N LYS A 36 16.42 -0.72 11.11
CA LYS A 36 16.81 -0.69 9.69
C LYS A 36 16.16 -1.81 8.88
N SER A 37 15.96 -2.98 9.49
CA SER A 37 15.27 -4.12 8.86
C SER A 37 13.81 -3.84 8.49
N CYS A 38 13.19 -2.81 9.07
CA CYS A 38 11.81 -2.41 8.79
C CYS A 38 11.72 -1.35 7.69
N VAL A 39 12.84 -0.79 7.23
CA VAL A 39 12.92 0.19 6.15
C VAL A 39 13.44 -0.51 4.91
N LEU A 40 12.64 -0.55 3.85
CA LEU A 40 12.99 -1.26 2.63
C LEU A 40 13.90 -0.41 1.73
N ARG A 41 13.41 0.77 1.31
CA ARG A 41 14.13 1.73 0.48
C ARG A 41 13.37 3.06 0.43
N ARG A 42 14.00 4.07 -0.17
CA ARG A 42 13.34 5.34 -0.52
C ARG A 42 12.24 5.11 -1.55
N ASP A 43 11.13 5.83 -1.39
CA ASP A 43 10.06 5.90 -2.37
C ASP A 43 10.35 7.00 -3.39
N ASN A 44 10.92 6.61 -4.53
CA ASN A 44 11.36 7.54 -5.57
C ASN A 44 10.21 8.13 -6.38
N GLU A 45 8.98 7.65 -6.23
CA GLU A 45 7.81 8.23 -6.91
C GLU A 45 7.30 9.50 -6.18
N VAL A 46 7.72 9.72 -4.93
CA VAL A 46 7.36 10.94 -4.18
C VAL A 46 8.47 11.98 -4.39
N VAL A 47 8.17 13.00 -5.19
CA VAL A 47 9.14 14.04 -5.56
C VAL A 47 9.18 15.22 -4.57
N LYS A 48 8.04 15.55 -3.94
CA LYS A 48 7.90 16.75 -3.11
C LYS A 48 8.47 16.61 -1.68
N ALA A 49 8.81 15.40 -1.27
CA ALA A 49 9.27 15.12 0.09
C ALA A 49 10.08 13.82 0.11
N ASP A 50 10.93 13.67 1.12
CA ASP A 50 11.57 12.39 1.39
C ASP A 50 10.52 11.39 1.89
N ALA A 51 10.37 10.29 1.15
CA ALA A 51 9.46 9.22 1.51
C ALA A 51 10.20 7.88 1.52
N TYR A 52 9.81 7.00 2.44
CA TYR A 52 10.45 5.71 2.63
C TYR A 52 9.39 4.62 2.77
N TRP A 53 9.70 3.45 2.22
CA TRP A 53 8.88 2.26 2.38
C TRP A 53 9.16 1.62 3.74
N ILE A 54 8.23 1.78 4.67
CA ILE A 54 8.35 1.28 6.05
C ILE A 54 7.31 0.21 6.31
N ALA A 55 7.71 -0.88 6.97
CA ALA A 55 6.85 -2.02 7.21
C ALA A 55 5.60 -1.61 8.03
N ALA A 56 4.41 -2.00 7.57
CA ALA A 56 3.14 -1.59 8.16
C ALA A 56 3.00 -2.01 9.63
N TRP A 57 3.54 -3.17 10.01
CA TRP A 57 3.39 -3.75 11.34
C TRP A 57 4.17 -3.01 12.43
N ILE A 58 5.23 -2.26 12.08
CA ILE A 58 5.98 -1.46 13.05
C ILE A 58 5.35 -0.07 13.24
N LEU A 59 4.71 0.46 12.19
CA LEU A 59 4.16 1.81 12.20
C LEU A 59 3.04 2.02 13.24
N SER A 60 2.22 0.99 13.50
CA SER A 60 1.19 1.06 14.55
C SER A 60 1.74 1.10 15.97
N LYS A 61 3.02 0.76 16.16
CA LYS A 61 3.70 0.73 17.46
C LYS A 61 4.57 1.98 17.69
N LYS A 62 4.53 2.94 16.76
CA LYS A 62 5.44 4.08 16.70
C LYS A 62 4.64 5.37 16.69
N ASN A 63 5.19 6.41 17.31
CA ASN A 63 4.59 7.74 17.32
C ASN A 63 5.02 8.52 16.07
N LEU A 64 4.58 8.05 14.91
CA LEU A 64 4.86 8.66 13.61
C LEU A 64 3.57 8.91 12.85
N GLN A 65 3.47 10.08 12.23
CA GLN A 65 2.37 10.38 11.33
C GLN A 65 2.59 9.72 9.97
N TYR A 66 1.65 8.89 9.52
CA TYR A 66 1.70 8.25 8.19
C TYR A 66 0.31 8.09 7.57
N SER A 67 0.26 7.79 6.27
CA SER A 67 -0.96 7.45 5.54
C SER A 67 -0.87 6.04 4.98
N ASP A 68 -1.98 5.31 5.00
CA ASP A 68 -2.15 3.95 4.48
C ASP A 68 -2.51 3.89 2.99
N LYS A 69 -2.68 5.06 2.34
CA LYS A 69 -3.11 5.17 0.94
C LYS A 69 -2.14 4.51 -0.03
N LYS A 70 -0.84 4.79 0.11
CA LYS A 70 0.19 4.28 -0.78
C LYS A 70 0.89 3.10 -0.13
N LYS A 71 0.60 1.91 -0.65
CA LYS A 71 1.02 0.63 -0.07
C LYS A 71 1.57 -0.32 -1.12
N VAL A 72 2.51 -1.15 -0.71
CA VAL A 72 3.11 -2.17 -1.58
C VAL A 72 3.39 -3.44 -0.77
N TRP A 73 3.21 -4.58 -1.41
CA TRP A 73 3.64 -5.87 -0.86
C TRP A 73 5.04 -6.18 -1.37
N ALA A 74 5.94 -6.61 -0.50
CA ALA A 74 7.26 -7.07 -0.90
C ALA A 74 7.50 -8.53 -0.47
N ASP A 75 8.30 -9.24 -1.24
CA ASP A 75 8.81 -10.57 -0.89
C ASP A 75 9.94 -10.47 0.15
N GLU A 76 10.42 -11.62 0.63
CA GLU A 76 11.53 -11.71 1.59
C GLU A 76 12.85 -11.13 1.06
N LYS A 77 13.01 -11.04 -0.27
CA LYS A 77 14.18 -10.46 -0.93
C LYS A 77 14.04 -8.95 -1.14
N GLY A 78 12.94 -8.34 -0.69
CA GLY A 78 12.68 -6.91 -0.86
C GLY A 78 12.21 -6.51 -2.26
N ARG A 79 11.81 -7.48 -3.09
CA ARG A 79 11.21 -7.23 -4.41
C ARG A 79 9.74 -6.86 -4.21
N MET A 80 9.36 -5.70 -4.73
CA MET A 80 7.97 -5.24 -4.73
C MET A 80 7.15 -6.12 -5.68
N LEU A 81 6.03 -6.61 -5.19
CA LEU A 81 5.09 -7.44 -5.94
C LEU A 81 4.11 -6.55 -6.70
N PRO A 82 3.68 -6.94 -7.91
CA PRO A 82 2.69 -6.19 -8.68
C PRO A 82 1.34 -6.18 -7.95
N ASN A 83 0.64 -5.06 -8.04
CA ASN A 83 -0.69 -4.92 -7.47
C ASN A 83 -1.73 -5.44 -8.47
N ILE A 84 -2.15 -6.70 -8.30
CA ILE A 84 -3.14 -7.33 -9.17
C ILE A 84 -4.53 -7.11 -8.56
N LYS A 85 -5.39 -6.37 -9.25
CA LYS A 85 -6.82 -6.31 -8.93
C LYS A 85 -7.52 -7.42 -9.71
N VAL A 86 -8.13 -8.37 -9.01
CA VAL A 86 -8.95 -9.41 -9.62
C VAL A 86 -10.40 -9.01 -9.40
N GLU A 87 -11.08 -8.63 -10.47
CA GLU A 87 -12.52 -8.36 -10.46
C GLU A 87 -13.24 -9.61 -10.97
N ARG A 88 -14.20 -10.10 -10.19
CA ARG A 88 -15.05 -11.22 -10.60
C ARG A 88 -16.38 -10.66 -11.06
N TYR A 89 -16.65 -10.73 -12.36
CA TYR A 89 -17.97 -10.46 -12.90
C TYR A 89 -18.87 -11.67 -12.60
N VAL A 90 -20.00 -11.41 -11.94
CA VAL A 90 -21.08 -12.40 -11.79
C VAL A 90 -22.19 -11.92 -12.73
N PRO A 91 -22.55 -12.70 -13.77
CA PRO A 91 -23.63 -12.31 -14.65
C PRO A 91 -24.95 -12.25 -13.88
N GLU A 92 -25.81 -11.32 -14.27
CA GLU A 92 -27.16 -11.25 -13.75
C GLU A 92 -27.95 -12.49 -14.20
N HIS A 93 -28.73 -13.06 -13.28
CA HIS A 93 -29.61 -14.17 -13.61
C HIS A 93 -30.79 -13.63 -14.42
N ILE A 94 -31.01 -14.17 -15.61
CA ILE A 94 -32.15 -13.85 -16.47
C ILE A 94 -33.10 -15.04 -16.40
N ASP A 95 -34.29 -14.83 -15.84
CA ASP A 95 -35.35 -15.83 -15.85
C ASP A 95 -35.86 -16.06 -17.28
N ALA A 96 -36.35 -17.28 -17.55
CA ALA A 96 -36.96 -17.58 -18.84
C ALA A 96 -38.24 -16.76 -19.02
N VAL A 97 -38.32 -16.00 -20.11
CA VAL A 97 -39.53 -15.27 -20.49
C VAL A 97 -40.48 -16.24 -21.22
N GLU A 98 -41.76 -16.28 -20.83
CA GLU A 98 -42.77 -17.17 -21.43
C GLU A 98 -42.99 -16.93 -22.94
N SER A 99 -42.71 -15.72 -23.45
CA SER A 99 -42.81 -15.39 -24.87
C SER A 99 -41.80 -14.31 -25.25
N ASN A 100 -41.02 -14.59 -26.31
CA ASN A 100 -40.06 -13.65 -26.90
C ASN A 100 -40.68 -12.82 -28.04
N GLU A 101 -42.00 -12.56 -28.00
CA GLU A 101 -42.67 -11.71 -28.99
C GLU A 101 -42.19 -10.26 -28.89
N LEU A 102 -41.36 -9.85 -29.85
CA LEU A 102 -40.95 -8.46 -30.00
C LEU A 102 -42.15 -7.64 -30.51
N LYS A 103 -42.60 -6.67 -29.72
CA LYS A 103 -43.71 -5.77 -30.09
C LYS A 103 -43.50 -5.07 -31.44
N GLU A 104 -42.23 -4.86 -31.84
CA GLU A 104 -41.82 -4.23 -33.10
C GLU A 104 -42.03 -5.13 -34.34
N LEU A 105 -42.22 -6.44 -34.15
CA LEU A 105 -42.46 -7.41 -35.23
C LEU A 105 -43.95 -7.72 -35.44
N LYS A 106 -44.86 -7.06 -34.71
CA LYS A 106 -46.31 -7.19 -34.95
C LYS A 106 -46.70 -6.33 -36.15
N ARG A 107 -46.95 -7.01 -37.28
CA ARG A 107 -47.47 -6.45 -38.55
C ARG A 107 -48.94 -6.05 -38.42
#